data_AF-A0A821M9T3-F1
#
_entry.id   AF-A0A821M9T3-F1
#
_cell.length_a   1.000
_cell.length_b   1.000
_cell.length_c   1.000
_cell.angle_alpha   90.00
_cell.angle_beta   90.00
_cell.angle_gamma   90.00
#
_symmetry.space_group_name_H-M   'P 1'
#
loop_
_entity.id
_entity.type
_entity.pdbx_description
1 polymer ?
#
loop_
_entity_poly.entity_id
_entity_poly.type
_entity_poly.pdbx_seq_one_letter_code
_entity_poly.pdbx_strand_id
1 'polypeptide(L)'
;MYCYRLEIYPRGDDQFDDRFHPVSRTGLIRDQKLVMKVARLIPCPQADLLNITLRLLLNLSFDRDIRAQIVRIGLLSKLVDLIDDENQRLICLCLLYHLSMDDRTKGYFTYTKCNQQLMKMIIDCKEEHLEPEVIALAINLALNPGCAEQLCEYKHGKGLKLLMKRAYKYKDSLIMKMIRNISSHTSPDIKNQFISYVGPLGETLVTEKDEAFLTEVVGTLANLTIPDIDYQALMDEYGLVEWIKSKLKPNSADVELTLNVVVLVGTLCADDACAEVLAKSDIIQILIELLHGKYVFIFVY
;
A
#
# COMPACT_ATOMS: atom_id res chain seq x y z
N MET A 1 -1.74 -12.92 25.64
CA MET A 1 -1.59 -11.62 24.97
C MET A 1 -0.40 -11.77 24.02
N TYR A 2 -0.62 -12.39 22.85
CA TYR A 2 0.45 -12.61 21.87
C TYR A 2 0.43 -11.44 20.88
N CYS A 3 1.55 -10.73 20.81
CA CYS A 3 1.80 -9.59 19.93
C CYS A 3 1.60 -9.99 18.46
N TYR A 4 0.53 -9.50 17.83
CA TYR A 4 0.47 -9.33 16.39
C TYR A 4 1.18 -8.02 16.06
N ARG A 5 2.51 -8.04 15.93
CA ARG A 5 3.19 -6.91 15.31
C ARG A 5 3.07 -7.14 13.80
N LEU A 6 2.02 -6.58 13.20
CA LEU A 6 1.96 -6.38 11.76
C LEU A 6 3.15 -5.49 11.41
N GLU A 7 4.17 -6.06 10.79
CA GLU A 7 5.25 -5.28 10.18
C GLU A 7 4.68 -4.60 8.94
N ILE A 8 4.25 -3.37 9.13
CA ILE A 8 3.88 -2.46 8.06
C ILE A 8 5.16 -1.67 7.77
N TYR A 9 5.77 -1.89 6.58
CA TYR A 9 7.04 -1.36 6.02
C TYR A 9 8.32 -2.21 6.20
N PRO A 10 9.24 -2.20 5.19
CA PRO A 10 9.10 -2.55 3.78
C PRO A 10 9.74 -3.93 3.48
N ARG A 11 9.49 -4.47 2.27
CA ARG A 11 10.24 -5.64 1.77
C ARG A 11 11.73 -5.24 1.63
N GLY A 12 12.57 -5.83 2.45
CA GLY A 12 14.02 -5.69 2.43
C GLY A 12 14.57 -6.43 3.64
N ASP A 13 15.43 -7.41 3.40
CA ASP A 13 15.99 -8.37 4.35
C ASP A 13 15.05 -9.50 4.81
N ASP A 14 15.03 -10.57 4.02
CA ASP A 14 14.84 -11.94 4.52
C ASP A 14 15.98 -12.31 5.49
N GLN A 15 16.01 -11.70 6.67
CA GLN A 15 16.60 -12.31 7.86
C GLN A 15 15.47 -12.54 8.85
N PHE A 16 14.78 -13.67 8.64
CA PHE A 16 13.87 -14.25 9.60
C PHE A 16 14.54 -14.32 10.97
N ASP A 17 13.98 -13.67 11.99
CA ASP A 17 14.31 -13.94 13.39
C ASP A 17 13.94 -15.42 13.68
N ASP A 18 14.96 -16.27 13.79
CA ASP A 18 14.88 -17.71 14.08
C ASP A 18 14.13 -18.08 15.37
N ARG A 19 13.58 -17.10 16.11
CA ARG A 19 12.80 -17.31 17.34
C ARG A 19 11.29 -17.49 17.11
N PHE A 20 10.79 -17.30 15.89
CA PHE A 20 9.39 -17.55 15.54
C PHE A 20 9.26 -18.45 14.31
N HIS A 21 9.78 -19.67 14.37
CA HIS A 21 9.39 -20.71 13.44
C HIS A 21 7.91 -21.11 13.67
N PRO A 22 6.99 -20.87 12.71
CA PRO A 22 5.69 -21.54 12.75
C PRO A 22 5.91 -23.04 12.59
N VAL A 23 5.06 -23.84 13.24
CA VAL A 23 5.03 -25.30 13.16
C VAL A 23 4.76 -25.74 11.71
N SER A 24 5.81 -25.69 10.89
CA SER A 24 5.83 -25.96 9.45
C SER A 24 6.45 -27.34 9.18
N ARG A 25 6.30 -28.26 10.13
CA ARG A 25 6.80 -29.63 10.03
C ARG A 25 5.75 -30.65 10.45
N THR A 26 4.75 -30.85 9.60
CA THR A 26 4.15 -32.19 9.37
C THR A 26 3.28 -32.12 8.11
N GLY A 27 3.41 -33.10 7.22
CA GLY A 27 2.56 -33.24 6.03
C GLY A 27 1.05 -33.40 6.31
N LEU A 28 0.61 -33.31 7.58
CA LEU A 28 -0.79 -33.29 7.98
C LEU A 28 -1.52 -31.99 7.60
N ILE A 29 -0.82 -30.85 7.54
CA ILE A 29 -1.46 -29.53 7.38
C ILE A 29 -1.94 -29.28 5.93
N ARG A 30 -1.44 -30.06 4.96
CA ARG A 30 -1.87 -29.99 3.55
C ARG A 30 -3.13 -30.81 3.23
N ASP A 31 -3.80 -31.40 4.22
CA ASP A 31 -5.09 -32.05 3.97
C ASP A 31 -6.09 -31.00 3.47
N GLN A 32 -6.38 -31.03 2.15
CA GLN A 32 -7.33 -30.15 1.48
C GLN A 32 -8.73 -30.20 2.13
N LYS A 33 -9.02 -31.23 2.94
CA LYS A 33 -10.28 -31.36 3.66
C LYS A 33 -10.31 -30.58 4.97
N LEU A 34 -9.19 -30.18 5.55
CA LEU A 34 -9.17 -29.46 6.82
C LEU A 34 -9.87 -28.11 6.70
N VAL A 35 -9.48 -27.29 5.71
CA VAL A 35 -10.10 -25.99 5.47
C VAL A 35 -11.60 -26.14 5.18
N MET A 36 -12.00 -27.16 4.42
CA MET A 36 -13.42 -27.44 4.17
C MET A 36 -14.20 -27.81 5.44
N LYS A 37 -13.59 -28.56 6.37
CA LYS A 37 -14.21 -28.89 7.66
C LYS A 37 -14.35 -27.65 8.55
N VAL A 38 -13.28 -26.84 8.65
CA VAL A 38 -13.27 -25.59 9.40
C VAL A 38 -14.28 -24.59 8.83
N ALA A 39 -14.40 -24.50 7.51
CA ALA A 39 -15.32 -23.60 6.82
C ALA A 39 -16.79 -23.84 7.15
N ARG A 40 -17.17 -25.07 7.53
CA ARG A 40 -18.55 -25.40 7.95
C ARG A 40 -18.92 -24.78 9.29
N LEU A 41 -17.94 -24.34 10.07
CA LEU A 41 -18.13 -23.67 11.35
C LEU A 41 -18.14 -22.13 11.19
N ILE A 42 -18.12 -21.60 9.95
CA ILE A 42 -18.10 -20.16 9.68
C ILE A 42 -19.27 -19.80 8.75
N PRO A 43 -20.21 -18.93 9.18
CA PRO A 43 -20.35 -18.41 10.54
C PRO A 43 -20.92 -19.46 11.52
N CYS A 44 -20.68 -19.29 12.82
CA CYS A 44 -21.30 -20.09 13.88
C CYS A 44 -21.98 -19.16 14.90
N PRO A 45 -23.20 -19.47 15.39
CA PRO A 45 -23.88 -18.65 16.40
C PRO A 45 -23.14 -18.57 17.75
N GLN A 46 -22.36 -19.59 18.11
CA GLN A 46 -21.60 -19.60 19.36
C GLN A 46 -20.32 -18.78 19.18
N ALA A 47 -20.29 -17.57 19.75
CA ALA A 47 -19.21 -16.60 19.58
C ALA A 47 -17.82 -17.16 19.94
N ASP A 48 -17.69 -17.93 21.02
CA ASP A 48 -16.42 -18.52 21.45
C ASP A 48 -15.91 -19.57 20.45
N LEU A 49 -16.81 -20.43 19.97
CA LEU A 49 -16.47 -21.44 18.98
C LEU A 49 -16.07 -20.79 17.66
N LEU A 50 -16.79 -19.75 17.24
CA LEU A 50 -16.43 -18.95 16.07
C LEU A 50 -15.04 -18.33 16.23
N ASN A 51 -14.75 -17.71 17.37
CA ASN A 51 -13.47 -17.06 17.63
C ASN A 51 -12.30 -18.06 17.60
N ILE A 52 -12.44 -19.21 18.26
CA ILE A 52 -11.44 -20.28 18.25
C ILE A 52 -11.23 -20.82 16.82
N THR A 53 -12.32 -20.97 16.06
CA THR A 53 -12.28 -21.41 14.65
C THR A 53 -11.53 -20.40 13.77
N LEU A 54 -11.80 -19.10 13.93
CA LEU A 54 -11.11 -18.04 13.19
C LEU A 54 -9.63 -17.96 13.57
N ARG A 55 -9.27 -18.13 14.85
CA ARG A 55 -7.87 -18.20 15.30
C ARG A 55 -7.13 -19.38 14.70
N LEU A 56 -7.76 -20.55 14.64
CA LEU A 56 -7.20 -21.70 13.94
C LEU A 56 -6.97 -21.37 12.46
N LEU A 57 -7.97 -20.76 11.81
CA LEU A 57 -7.85 -20.39 10.40
C LEU A 57 -6.73 -19.36 10.17
N LEU A 58 -6.53 -18.42 11.09
CA LEU A 58 -5.45 -17.44 11.03
C LEU A 58 -4.08 -18.12 11.12
N ASN A 59 -3.91 -19.07 12.03
CA ASN A 59 -2.67 -19.83 12.15
C ASN A 59 -2.37 -20.65 10.88
N LEU A 60 -3.42 -21.16 10.22
CA LEU A 60 -3.26 -21.90 8.97
C LEU A 60 -3.02 -20.99 7.76
N SER A 61 -3.49 -19.73 7.78
CA SER A 61 -3.38 -18.81 6.64
C SER A 61 -1.96 -18.24 6.43
N PHE A 62 -1.00 -18.56 7.29
CA PHE A 62 0.42 -18.36 6.99
C PHE A 62 0.86 -19.18 5.77
N ASP A 63 0.22 -20.32 5.50
CA ASP A 63 0.47 -21.13 4.32
C ASP A 63 -0.29 -20.61 3.08
N ARG A 64 0.42 -20.41 1.97
CA ARG A 64 -0.12 -19.87 0.72
C ARG A 64 -1.21 -20.74 0.09
N ASP A 65 -1.06 -22.06 0.14
CA ASP A 65 -2.04 -22.99 -0.44
C ASP A 65 -3.32 -22.98 0.39
N ILE A 66 -3.21 -22.84 1.71
CA ILE A 66 -4.37 -22.65 2.59
C ILE A 66 -5.11 -21.35 2.24
N ARG A 67 -4.40 -20.23 2.06
CA ARG A 67 -5.05 -18.96 1.66
C ARG A 67 -5.82 -19.10 0.36
N ALA A 68 -5.22 -19.75 -0.64
CA ALA A 68 -5.89 -20.04 -1.91
C ALA A 68 -7.15 -20.91 -1.71
N GLN A 69 -7.10 -21.91 -0.81
CA GLN A 69 -8.25 -22.74 -0.49
C GLN A 69 -9.36 -21.95 0.21
N ILE A 70 -9.04 -21.08 1.18
CA ILE A 70 -10.00 -20.20 1.88
C ILE A 70 -10.79 -19.37 0.87
N VAL A 71 -10.11 -18.75 -0.10
CA VAL A 71 -10.77 -17.96 -1.16
C VAL A 71 -11.60 -18.88 -2.06
N ARG A 72 -11.05 -20.00 -2.53
CA ARG A 72 -11.72 -20.94 -3.45
C ARG A 72 -13.04 -21.48 -2.93
N ILE A 73 -13.14 -21.74 -1.62
CA ILE A 73 -14.36 -22.27 -1.00
C ILE A 73 -15.35 -21.16 -0.57
N GLY A 74 -15.07 -19.90 -0.90
CA GLY A 74 -15.96 -18.77 -0.63
C GLY A 74 -15.96 -18.28 0.80
N LEU A 75 -14.91 -18.53 1.59
CA LEU A 75 -14.83 -17.97 2.96
C LEU A 75 -14.53 -16.47 2.98
N LEU A 76 -13.94 -15.92 1.91
CA LEU A 76 -13.59 -14.49 1.86
C LEU A 76 -14.81 -13.59 2.14
N SER A 77 -15.95 -13.82 1.49
CA SER A 77 -17.16 -13.01 1.72
C SER A 77 -17.68 -13.14 3.16
N LYS A 78 -17.68 -14.36 3.71
CA LYS A 78 -18.09 -14.61 5.09
C LYS A 78 -17.18 -13.90 6.11
N LEU A 79 -15.88 -13.87 5.86
CA LEU A 79 -14.93 -13.15 6.72
C LEU A 79 -15.16 -11.63 6.65
N VAL A 80 -15.47 -11.10 5.46
CA VAL A 80 -15.85 -9.69 5.29
C VAL A 80 -17.14 -9.36 6.03
N ASP A 81 -18.13 -10.24 6.02
CA ASP A 81 -19.38 -10.04 6.76
C ASP A 81 -19.16 -9.99 8.28
N LEU A 82 -18.17 -10.73 8.79
CA LEU A 82 -17.82 -10.78 10.22
C LEU A 82 -17.03 -9.55 10.72
N ILE A 83 -16.59 -8.64 9.84
CA ILE A 83 -15.92 -7.39 10.25
C ILE A 83 -16.85 -6.52 11.13
N ASP A 84 -18.17 -6.58 10.88
CA ASP A 84 -19.14 -5.77 11.63
C ASP A 84 -19.32 -6.28 13.08
N ASP A 85 -18.96 -7.54 13.38
CA ASP A 85 -18.96 -8.10 14.74
C ASP A 85 -17.70 -7.66 15.50
N GLU A 86 -17.87 -6.78 16.49
CA GLU A 86 -16.78 -6.25 17.33
C GLU A 86 -15.92 -7.34 17.98
N ASN A 87 -16.51 -8.48 18.34
CA ASN A 87 -15.76 -9.58 18.98
C ASN A 87 -14.86 -10.34 18.01
N GLN A 88 -15.16 -10.28 16.70
CA GLN A 88 -14.47 -11.02 15.65
C GLN A 88 -13.71 -10.10 14.68
N ARG A 89 -13.95 -8.79 14.72
CA ARG A 89 -13.40 -7.82 13.77
C ARG A 89 -11.90 -7.94 13.62
N LEU A 90 -11.16 -7.89 14.73
CA LEU A 90 -9.69 -7.93 14.71
C LEU A 90 -9.16 -9.19 14.02
N ILE A 91 -9.66 -10.37 14.42
CA ILE A 91 -9.21 -11.64 13.83
C ILE A 91 -9.58 -11.75 12.34
N CYS A 92 -10.73 -11.20 11.95
CA CYS A 92 -11.15 -11.16 10.55
C CYS A 92 -10.27 -10.22 9.72
N LEU A 93 -9.92 -9.03 10.25
CA LEU A 93 -9.01 -8.11 9.57
C LEU A 93 -7.61 -8.73 9.40
N CYS A 94 -7.06 -9.40 10.42
CA CYS A 94 -5.81 -10.15 10.30
C CYS A 94 -5.87 -11.23 9.21
N LEU A 95 -6.96 -12.01 9.17
CA LEU A 95 -7.18 -13.03 8.15
C LEU A 95 -7.25 -12.43 6.75
N LEU A 96 -8.04 -11.37 6.58
CA LEU A 96 -8.20 -10.68 5.29
C LEU A 96 -6.90 -10.03 4.84
N TYR A 97 -6.10 -9.50 5.77
CA TYR A 97 -4.75 -9.04 5.50
C TYR A 97 -3.89 -10.17 4.94
N HIS A 98 -3.83 -11.34 5.60
CA HIS A 98 -3.12 -12.51 5.07
C HIS A 98 -3.62 -12.88 3.66
N LEU A 99 -4.94 -12.93 3.45
CA LEU A 99 -5.50 -13.23 2.13
C LEU A 99 -5.05 -12.21 1.08
N SER A 100 -5.02 -10.91 1.40
CA SER A 100 -4.62 -9.84 0.47
C SER A 100 -3.13 -9.85 0.11
N MET A 101 -2.27 -10.58 0.82
CA MET A 101 -0.85 -10.72 0.46
C MET A 101 -0.65 -11.37 -0.91
N ASP A 102 -1.56 -12.25 -1.33
CA ASP A 102 -1.50 -12.89 -2.64
C ASP A 102 -2.15 -12.00 -3.72
N ASP A 103 -1.40 -11.56 -4.74
CA ASP A 103 -1.94 -10.67 -5.79
C ASP A 103 -3.17 -11.26 -6.52
N ARG A 104 -3.19 -12.59 -6.69
CA ARG A 104 -4.29 -13.33 -7.33
C ARG A 104 -5.59 -13.27 -6.53
N THR A 105 -5.55 -12.99 -5.23
CA THR A 105 -6.74 -12.97 -4.36
C THR A 105 -7.34 -11.57 -4.25
N LYS A 106 -6.54 -10.51 -4.42
CA LYS A 106 -6.98 -9.10 -4.26
C LYS A 106 -8.19 -8.78 -5.12
N GLY A 107 -8.24 -9.26 -6.36
CA GLY A 107 -9.36 -9.05 -7.26
C GLY A 107 -10.71 -9.56 -6.72
N TYR A 108 -10.71 -10.60 -5.86
CA TYR A 108 -11.95 -11.13 -5.28
C TYR A 108 -12.58 -10.19 -4.23
N PHE A 109 -11.80 -9.27 -3.66
CA PHE A 109 -12.33 -8.29 -2.70
C PHE A 109 -13.31 -7.31 -3.37
N THR A 110 -13.17 -7.09 -4.69
CA THR A 110 -14.06 -6.21 -5.46
C THR A 110 -15.52 -6.70 -5.48
N TYR A 111 -15.74 -8.01 -5.27
CA TYR A 111 -17.08 -8.62 -5.18
C TYR A 111 -17.65 -8.59 -3.75
N THR A 112 -17.04 -7.85 -2.83
CA THR A 112 -17.46 -7.76 -1.43
C THR A 112 -17.59 -6.31 -0.96
N LYS A 113 -18.13 -6.11 0.23
CA LYS A 113 -18.19 -4.80 0.90
C LYS A 113 -16.89 -4.39 1.62
N CYS A 114 -15.80 -5.14 1.48
CA CYS A 114 -14.56 -4.93 2.25
C CYS A 114 -13.96 -3.53 2.04
N ASN A 115 -13.80 -3.10 0.77
CA ASN A 115 -13.27 -1.77 0.44
C ASN A 115 -14.12 -0.64 1.06
N GLN A 116 -15.44 -0.80 1.05
CA GLN A 116 -16.37 0.18 1.65
C GLN A 116 -16.26 0.22 3.18
N GLN A 117 -16.15 -0.94 3.83
CA GLN A 117 -15.96 -1.03 5.28
C GLN A 117 -14.62 -0.44 5.72
N LEU A 118 -13.54 -0.71 4.99
CA LEU A 118 -12.21 -0.14 5.27
C LEU A 118 -12.22 1.39 5.14
N MET A 119 -12.77 1.92 4.05
CA MET A 119 -12.90 3.37 3.87
C MET A 119 -13.75 4.01 4.96
N LYS A 120 -14.81 3.33 5.43
CA LYS A 120 -15.58 3.80 6.59
C LYS A 120 -14.73 3.86 7.85
N MET A 121 -14.02 2.79 8.20
CA MET A 121 -13.15 2.76 9.38
C MET A 121 -12.04 3.82 9.31
N ILE A 122 -11.41 4.00 8.14
CA ILE A 122 -10.32 4.97 7.93
C ILE A 122 -10.84 6.41 8.05
N ILE A 123 -11.94 6.74 7.38
CA ILE A 123 -12.44 8.12 7.31
C ILE A 123 -13.20 8.52 8.58
N ASP A 124 -13.93 7.61 9.21
CA ASP A 124 -14.73 7.93 10.41
C ASP A 124 -13.88 7.85 11.69
N CYS A 125 -12.65 7.29 11.65
CA CYS A 125 -11.70 7.33 12.77
C CYS A 125 -11.34 8.78 13.13
N LYS A 126 -11.54 9.17 14.39
CA LYS A 126 -11.23 10.53 14.88
C LYS A 126 -9.80 10.65 15.42
N GLU A 127 -9.21 9.52 15.78
CA GLU A 127 -7.84 9.43 16.26
C GLU A 127 -6.87 9.67 15.11
N GLU A 128 -5.65 10.06 15.45
CA GLU A 128 -4.57 10.26 14.50
C GLU A 128 -4.16 8.91 13.88
N HIS A 129 -3.88 7.93 14.75
CA HIS A 129 -3.45 6.61 14.33
C HIS A 129 -4.63 5.69 14.02
N LEU A 130 -4.49 4.93 12.93
CA LEU A 130 -5.43 3.87 12.56
C LEU A 130 -5.02 2.56 13.21
N GLU A 131 -5.99 1.65 13.35
CA GLU A 131 -5.70 0.25 13.64
C GLU A 131 -4.77 -0.31 12.54
N PRO A 132 -3.61 -0.92 12.90
CA PRO A 132 -2.62 -1.42 11.95
C PRO A 132 -3.22 -2.37 10.91
N GLU A 133 -4.13 -3.25 11.32
CA GLU A 133 -4.80 -4.23 10.48
C GLU A 133 -5.63 -3.57 9.38
N VAL A 134 -6.33 -2.48 9.70
CA VAL A 134 -7.18 -1.73 8.77
C VAL A 134 -6.35 -1.12 7.66
N ILE A 135 -5.29 -0.38 8.04
CA ILE A 135 -4.47 0.34 7.08
C ILE A 135 -3.56 -0.60 6.27
N ALA A 136 -3.02 -1.67 6.89
CA ALA A 136 -2.23 -2.67 6.18
C ALA A 136 -3.05 -3.40 5.10
N LEU A 137 -4.30 -3.78 5.43
CA LEU A 137 -5.21 -4.38 4.45
C LEU A 137 -5.54 -3.39 3.33
N ALA A 138 -5.87 -2.14 3.66
CA ALA A 138 -6.20 -1.12 2.67
C ALA A 138 -5.02 -0.81 1.71
N ILE A 139 -3.79 -0.72 2.22
CA ILE A 139 -2.56 -0.56 1.43
C ILE A 139 -2.40 -1.72 0.44
N ASN A 140 -2.57 -2.96 0.90
CA ASN A 140 -2.48 -4.14 0.03
C ASN A 140 -3.57 -4.13 -1.06
N LEU A 141 -4.82 -3.82 -0.70
CA LEU A 141 -5.92 -3.79 -1.66
C LEU A 141 -5.76 -2.67 -2.69
N ALA A 142 -5.21 -1.52 -2.30
CA ALA A 142 -4.91 -0.41 -3.22
C ALA A 142 -3.96 -0.78 -4.37
N LEU A 143 -3.20 -1.88 -4.27
CA LEU A 143 -2.36 -2.40 -5.37
C LEU A 143 -3.16 -3.10 -6.48
N ASN A 144 -4.46 -3.37 -6.27
CA ASN A 144 -5.33 -3.95 -7.30
C ASN A 144 -6.19 -2.85 -7.93
N PRO A 145 -6.27 -2.76 -9.27
CA PRO A 145 -6.96 -1.65 -9.95
C PRO A 145 -8.45 -1.56 -9.58
N GLY A 146 -9.18 -2.68 -9.60
CA GLY A 146 -10.62 -2.66 -9.24
C GLY A 146 -10.87 -2.33 -7.77
N CYS A 147 -9.95 -2.66 -6.86
CA CYS A 147 -10.04 -2.20 -5.48
C CYS A 147 -9.74 -0.70 -5.38
N ALA A 148 -8.70 -0.21 -6.05
CA ALA A 148 -8.36 1.21 -6.07
C ALA A 148 -9.50 2.07 -6.61
N GLU A 149 -10.18 1.64 -7.68
CA GLU A 149 -11.39 2.27 -8.20
C GLU A 149 -12.48 2.37 -7.12
N GLN A 150 -12.83 1.26 -6.48
CA GLN A 150 -13.84 1.25 -5.40
C GLN A 150 -13.46 2.12 -4.19
N LEU A 151 -12.17 2.19 -3.85
CA LEU A 151 -11.66 3.07 -2.79
C LEU A 151 -11.87 4.55 -3.17
N CYS A 152 -11.61 4.93 -4.42
CA CYS A 152 -11.86 6.29 -4.93
C CYS A 152 -13.36 6.62 -5.03
N GLU A 153 -14.19 5.65 -5.41
CA GLU A 153 -15.66 5.79 -5.55
C GLU A 153 -16.37 6.00 -4.21
N TYR A 154 -15.70 5.77 -3.08
CA TYR A 154 -16.28 5.92 -1.75
C TYR A 154 -16.96 7.29 -1.53
N LYS A 155 -18.16 7.27 -0.93
CA LYS A 155 -19.02 8.45 -0.70
C LYS A 155 -19.23 9.28 -1.98
N HIS A 156 -19.57 8.61 -3.09
CA HIS A 156 -19.86 9.20 -4.41
C HIS A 156 -18.64 9.87 -5.05
N GLY A 157 -17.55 9.13 -5.23
CA GLY A 157 -16.33 9.62 -5.90
C GLY A 157 -15.50 10.59 -5.05
N LYS A 158 -15.69 10.58 -3.72
CA LYS A 158 -14.97 11.47 -2.79
C LYS A 158 -13.84 10.76 -2.05
N GLY A 159 -13.59 9.49 -2.35
CA GLY A 159 -12.65 8.63 -1.64
C GLY A 159 -11.25 9.22 -1.58
N LEU A 160 -10.66 9.50 -2.75
CA LEU A 160 -9.32 10.09 -2.83
C LEU A 160 -9.24 11.43 -2.09
N LYS A 161 -10.24 12.30 -2.28
CA LYS A 161 -10.29 13.61 -1.60
C LYS A 161 -10.28 13.48 -0.08
N LEU A 162 -11.03 12.52 0.45
CA LEU A 162 -11.10 12.27 1.90
C LEU A 162 -9.79 11.68 2.42
N LEU A 163 -9.15 10.78 1.66
CA LEU A 163 -7.83 10.22 1.99
C LEU A 163 -6.76 11.31 2.00
N MET A 164 -6.65 12.12 0.94
CA MET A 164 -5.70 13.24 0.86
C MET A 164 -5.88 14.20 2.03
N LYS A 165 -7.11 14.59 2.34
CA LYS A 165 -7.39 15.48 3.48
C LYS A 165 -6.90 14.88 4.80
N ARG A 166 -7.12 13.57 5.02
CA ARG A 166 -6.71 12.89 6.24
C ARG A 166 -5.19 12.73 6.33
N ALA A 167 -4.56 12.25 5.25
CA ALA A 167 -3.11 12.09 5.16
C ALA A 167 -2.38 13.39 5.48
N TYR A 168 -2.80 14.51 4.89
CA TYR A 168 -2.20 15.82 5.14
C TYR A 168 -2.49 16.37 6.53
N LYS A 169 -3.70 16.14 7.07
CA LYS A 169 -4.07 16.62 8.41
C LYS A 169 -3.18 16.01 9.50
N TYR A 170 -2.86 14.73 9.37
CA TYR A 170 -2.13 13.97 10.38
C TYR A 170 -0.69 13.62 9.96
N LYS A 171 -0.26 14.04 8.77
CA LYS A 171 1.03 13.64 8.17
C LYS A 171 1.24 12.11 8.22
N ASP A 172 0.16 11.37 7.94
CA ASP A 172 0.11 9.92 8.05
C ASP A 172 0.74 9.26 6.81
N SER A 173 1.96 8.73 6.96
CA SER A 173 2.72 8.09 5.89
C SER A 173 2.04 6.82 5.37
N LEU A 174 1.31 6.09 6.20
CA LEU A 174 0.61 4.86 5.78
C LEU A 174 -0.57 5.17 4.87
N ILE A 175 -1.34 6.22 5.18
CA ILE A 175 -2.40 6.67 4.28
C ILE A 175 -1.79 7.21 2.99
N MET A 176 -0.67 7.93 3.07
CA MET A 176 0.02 8.41 1.88
C MET A 176 0.56 7.26 1.01
N LYS A 177 1.05 6.17 1.62
CA LYS A 177 1.41 4.92 0.92
C LYS A 177 0.22 4.29 0.22
N MET A 178 -0.94 4.24 0.88
CA MET A 178 -2.17 3.78 0.25
C MET A 178 -2.53 4.65 -0.97
N ILE A 179 -2.41 5.97 -0.86
CA ILE A 179 -2.64 6.91 -1.96
C ILE A 179 -1.63 6.70 -3.09
N ARG A 180 -0.35 6.49 -2.80
CA ARG A 180 0.68 6.14 -3.79
C ARG A 180 0.33 4.87 -4.56
N ASN A 181 -0.17 3.84 -3.86
CA ASN A 181 -0.62 2.61 -4.51
C ASN A 181 -1.81 2.88 -5.44
N ILE A 182 -2.78 3.71 -5.03
CA ILE A 182 -3.87 4.16 -5.89
C ILE A 182 -3.33 4.90 -7.12
N SER A 183 -2.36 5.82 -6.93
CA SER A 183 -1.83 6.62 -8.02
C SER A 183 -1.02 5.80 -9.03
N SER A 184 -0.55 4.60 -8.68
CA SER A 184 0.20 3.72 -9.59
C SER A 184 -0.63 3.20 -10.78
N HIS A 185 -1.96 3.16 -10.66
CA HIS A 185 -2.85 2.67 -11.70
C HIS A 185 -2.95 3.66 -12.86
N THR A 186 -3.01 3.14 -14.09
CA THR A 186 -3.03 3.94 -15.32
C THR A 186 -4.42 4.41 -15.75
N SER A 187 -5.48 4.00 -15.05
CA SER A 187 -6.87 4.38 -15.38
C SER A 187 -7.03 5.92 -15.38
N PRO A 188 -7.50 6.53 -16.48
CA PRO A 188 -7.73 7.97 -16.55
C PRO A 188 -8.67 8.48 -15.44
N ASP A 189 -9.68 7.70 -15.06
CA ASP A 189 -10.65 8.07 -14.02
C ASP A 189 -9.98 8.20 -12.64
N ILE A 190 -8.93 7.41 -12.37
CA ILE A 190 -8.11 7.56 -11.16
C ILE A 190 -7.15 8.74 -11.33
N LYS A 191 -6.39 8.80 -12.44
CA LYS A 191 -5.38 9.84 -12.67
C LYS A 191 -5.96 11.25 -12.61
N ASN A 192 -7.12 11.47 -13.22
CA ASN A 192 -7.76 12.79 -13.29
C ASN A 192 -8.18 13.31 -11.91
N GLN A 193 -8.42 12.43 -10.93
CA GLN A 193 -8.72 12.86 -9.55
C GLN A 193 -7.50 13.48 -8.85
N PHE A 194 -6.28 13.24 -9.35
CA PHE A 194 -5.05 13.81 -8.79
C PHE A 194 -4.71 15.22 -9.30
N ILE A 195 -5.37 15.72 -10.35
CA ILE A 195 -5.05 17.01 -11.00
C ILE A 195 -4.97 18.14 -9.96
N SER A 196 -5.96 18.26 -9.07
CA SER A 196 -5.99 19.32 -8.04
C SER A 196 -4.94 19.16 -6.93
N TYR A 197 -4.20 18.05 -6.93
CA TYR A 197 -3.21 17.72 -5.91
C TYR A 197 -1.78 17.82 -6.41
N VAL A 198 -1.54 17.99 -7.72
CA VAL A 198 -0.18 18.11 -8.29
C VAL A 198 0.59 19.26 -7.64
N GLY A 199 0.02 20.47 -7.59
CA GLY A 199 0.63 21.63 -6.92
C GLY A 199 0.92 21.37 -5.43
N PRO A 200 -0.07 20.99 -4.61
CA PRO A 200 0.14 20.63 -3.21
C PRO A 200 1.20 19.54 -2.98
N LEU A 201 1.29 18.52 -3.84
CA LEU A 201 2.34 17.50 -3.79
C LEU A 201 3.72 18.13 -4.05
N GLY A 202 3.85 18.98 -5.06
CA GLY A 202 5.08 19.73 -5.37
C GLY A 202 5.56 20.62 -4.22
N GLU A 203 4.66 21.41 -3.63
CA GLU A 203 4.95 22.22 -2.44
C GLU A 203 5.42 21.35 -1.26
N THR A 204 4.80 20.18 -1.10
CA THR A 204 5.15 19.25 -0.01
C THR A 204 6.56 18.70 -0.17
N LEU A 205 7.04 18.49 -1.40
CA LEU A 205 8.41 18.01 -1.64
C LEU A 205 9.46 18.87 -0.96
N VAL A 206 9.28 20.19 -1.04
CA VAL A 206 10.26 21.17 -0.56
C VAL A 206 10.02 21.64 0.87
N THR A 207 8.83 21.40 1.42
CA THR A 207 8.47 21.85 2.78
C THR A 207 8.47 20.74 3.83
N GLU A 208 8.26 19.48 3.43
CA GLU A 208 8.16 18.36 4.37
C GLU A 208 9.53 17.92 4.90
N LYS A 209 9.57 17.63 6.21
CA LYS A 209 10.77 17.19 6.92
C LYS A 209 10.72 15.72 7.32
N ASP A 210 9.53 15.17 7.49
CA ASP A 210 9.37 13.74 7.77
C ASP A 210 9.65 12.93 6.49
N GLU A 211 10.77 12.21 6.48
CA GLU A 211 11.21 11.48 5.29
C GLU A 211 10.27 10.31 4.94
N ALA A 212 9.58 9.72 5.92
CA ALA A 212 8.63 8.63 5.66
C ALA A 212 7.39 9.14 4.91
N PHE A 213 6.79 10.25 5.34
CA PHE A 213 5.69 10.89 4.62
C PHE A 213 6.15 11.43 3.27
N LEU A 214 7.30 12.12 3.22
CA LEU A 214 7.88 12.66 2.00
C LEU A 214 8.12 11.57 0.95
N THR A 215 8.63 10.40 1.35
CA THR A 215 8.85 9.26 0.45
C THR A 215 7.59 8.86 -0.30
N GLU A 216 6.45 8.83 0.38
CA GLU A 216 5.18 8.47 -0.24
C GLU A 216 4.59 9.60 -1.08
N VAL A 217 4.83 10.86 -0.71
CA VAL A 217 4.47 12.04 -1.52
C VAL A 217 5.24 12.03 -2.84
N VAL A 218 6.56 11.83 -2.80
CA VAL A 218 7.41 11.72 -4.00
C VAL A 218 6.93 10.57 -4.86
N GLY A 219 6.74 9.39 -4.27
CA GLY A 219 6.24 8.22 -4.99
C GLY A 219 4.86 8.44 -5.59
N THR A 220 3.99 9.22 -4.92
CA THR A 220 2.68 9.58 -5.47
C THR A 220 2.81 10.45 -6.70
N LEU A 221 3.58 11.55 -6.63
CA LEU A 221 3.80 12.46 -7.74
C LEU A 221 4.53 11.78 -8.91
N ALA A 222 5.50 10.92 -8.61
CA ALA A 222 6.23 10.11 -9.58
C ALA A 222 5.36 9.09 -10.33
N ASN A 223 4.18 8.76 -9.81
CA ASN A 223 3.22 7.94 -10.54
C ASN A 223 2.31 8.79 -11.44
N LEU A 224 2.25 10.12 -11.29
CA LEU A 224 1.32 10.97 -12.02
C LEU A 224 1.92 11.32 -13.38
N THR A 225 1.49 10.60 -14.42
CA THR A 225 1.69 10.95 -15.83
C THR A 225 0.36 11.43 -16.41
N ILE A 226 0.09 12.73 -16.30
CA ILE A 226 -1.18 13.36 -16.70
C ILE A 226 -0.89 14.34 -17.85
N PRO A 227 -1.41 14.11 -19.07
CA PRO A 227 -1.08 14.93 -20.24
C PRO A 227 -1.37 16.43 -20.11
N ASP A 228 -2.39 16.81 -19.33
CA ASP A 228 -2.85 18.19 -19.22
C ASP A 228 -2.12 19.01 -18.15
N ILE A 229 -1.09 18.44 -17.51
CA ILE A 229 -0.31 19.11 -16.47
C ILE A 229 0.94 19.75 -17.07
N ASP A 230 1.15 21.03 -16.75
CA ASP A 230 2.40 21.74 -17.05
C ASP A 230 3.47 21.38 -16.00
N TYR A 231 4.22 20.31 -16.27
CA TYR A 231 5.29 19.85 -15.38
C TYR A 231 6.48 20.82 -15.35
N GLN A 232 6.67 21.62 -16.39
CA GLN A 232 7.72 22.63 -16.40
C GLN A 232 7.40 23.74 -15.39
N ALA A 233 6.18 24.27 -15.42
CA ALA A 233 5.72 25.24 -14.43
C ALA A 233 5.83 24.70 -13.01
N LEU A 234 5.46 23.43 -12.79
CA LEU A 234 5.62 22.75 -11.50
C LEU A 234 7.09 22.70 -11.04
N MET A 235 7.99 22.36 -11.97
CA MET A 235 9.43 22.26 -11.72
C MET A 235 10.03 23.61 -11.34
N ASP A 236 9.66 24.66 -12.06
CA ASP A 236 10.14 26.02 -11.87
C ASP A 236 9.57 26.64 -10.57
N GLU A 237 8.27 26.49 -10.33
CA GLU A 237 7.58 27.06 -9.15
C GLU A 237 8.19 26.57 -7.84
N TYR A 238 8.49 25.28 -7.74
CA TYR A 238 9.02 24.66 -6.53
C TYR A 238 10.53 24.42 -6.56
N GLY A 239 11.25 24.89 -7.58
CA GLY A 239 12.71 24.73 -7.68
C GLY A 239 13.14 23.25 -7.63
N LEU A 240 12.39 22.37 -8.32
CA LEU A 240 12.55 20.93 -8.16
C LEU A 240 13.90 20.40 -8.66
N VAL A 241 14.57 21.09 -9.60
CA VAL A 241 15.90 20.68 -10.09
C VAL A 241 16.92 20.61 -8.95
N GLU A 242 17.03 21.70 -8.16
CA GLU A 242 17.98 21.76 -7.05
C GLU A 242 17.55 20.84 -5.90
N TRP A 243 16.23 20.71 -5.68
CA TRP A 243 15.72 19.75 -4.71
C TRP A 243 16.08 18.30 -5.09
N ILE A 244 15.89 17.90 -6.36
CA ILE A 244 16.24 16.56 -6.87
C ILE A 244 17.74 16.30 -6.67
N LYS A 245 18.61 17.23 -7.08
CA LYS A 245 20.07 17.12 -6.85
C LYS A 245 20.40 16.92 -5.38
N SER A 246 19.70 17.62 -4.48
CA SER A 246 19.94 17.52 -3.04
C SER A 246 19.57 16.15 -2.44
N LYS A 247 18.65 15.41 -3.09
CA LYS A 247 18.15 14.10 -2.67
C LYS A 247 18.86 12.93 -3.36
N LEU A 248 19.35 13.13 -4.59
CA LEU A 248 20.15 12.14 -5.30
C LEU A 248 21.60 12.13 -4.80
N LYS A 249 21.83 11.51 -3.65
CA LYS A 249 23.16 11.38 -3.03
C LYS A 249 23.65 9.94 -3.09
N PRO A 250 24.88 9.68 -3.60
CA PRO A 250 25.51 8.38 -3.45
C PRO A 250 25.62 7.99 -1.98
N ASN A 251 25.23 6.74 -1.65
CA ASN A 251 25.18 6.21 -0.28
C ASN A 251 24.15 6.92 0.63
N SER A 252 23.06 7.45 0.07
CA SER A 252 21.91 7.85 0.86
C SER A 252 21.45 6.71 1.76
N ALA A 253 21.19 7.02 3.04
CA ALA A 253 20.64 6.07 3.99
C ALA A 253 19.20 5.68 3.64
N ASP A 254 18.45 6.56 2.96
CA ASP A 254 17.10 6.31 2.50
C ASP A 254 17.09 5.95 1.00
N VAL A 255 17.15 4.65 0.76
CA VAL A 255 17.11 4.06 -0.59
C VAL A 255 15.74 4.22 -1.24
N GLU A 256 14.65 4.13 -0.47
CA GLU A 256 13.29 4.19 -1.01
C GLU A 256 12.98 5.60 -1.51
N LEU A 257 13.31 6.62 -0.73
CA LEU A 257 13.21 8.01 -1.16
C LEU A 257 14.06 8.26 -2.41
N THR A 258 15.31 7.80 -2.42
CA THR A 258 16.21 7.96 -3.56
C THR A 258 15.62 7.34 -4.84
N LEU A 259 15.09 6.11 -4.74
CA LEU A 259 14.44 5.44 -5.86
C LEU A 259 13.22 6.22 -6.35
N ASN A 260 12.36 6.68 -5.45
CA ASN A 260 11.19 7.47 -5.84
C ASN A 260 11.58 8.79 -6.51
N VAL A 261 12.68 9.44 -6.10
CA VAL A 261 13.20 10.63 -6.79
C VAL A 261 13.69 10.29 -8.20
N VAL A 262 14.34 9.14 -8.40
CA VAL A 262 14.72 8.67 -9.75
C VAL A 262 13.49 8.45 -10.63
N VAL A 263 12.43 7.84 -10.09
CA VAL A 263 11.16 7.65 -10.84
C VAL A 263 10.49 9.00 -11.13
N LEU A 264 10.55 9.96 -10.20
CA LEU A 264 10.06 11.32 -10.44
C LEU A 264 10.81 12.01 -11.58
N VAL A 265 12.14 11.87 -11.64
CA VAL A 265 12.95 12.39 -12.77
C VAL A 265 12.45 11.78 -14.08
N GLY A 266 12.20 10.47 -14.12
CA GLY A 266 11.63 9.81 -15.31
C GLY A 266 10.27 10.36 -15.71
N THR A 267 9.42 10.68 -14.72
CA THR A 267 8.10 11.28 -14.94
C THR A 267 8.21 12.69 -15.53
N LEU A 268 9.10 13.52 -14.97
CA LEU A 268 9.35 14.87 -15.47
C LEU A 268 9.94 14.82 -16.88
N CYS A 269 10.86 13.90 -17.17
CA CYS A 269 11.44 13.72 -18.50
C CYS A 269 10.45 13.21 -19.57
N ALA A 270 9.22 12.85 -19.20
CA ALA A 270 8.18 12.58 -20.20
C ALA A 270 7.66 13.87 -20.87
N ASP A 271 7.93 15.02 -20.27
CA ASP A 271 7.73 16.35 -20.86
C ASP A 271 9.04 16.86 -21.48
N ASP A 272 8.99 17.28 -22.75
CA ASP A 272 10.19 17.66 -23.52
C ASP A 272 10.92 18.86 -22.90
N ALA A 273 10.19 19.84 -22.36
CA ALA A 273 10.78 21.04 -21.78
C ALA A 273 11.47 20.73 -20.44
N CYS A 274 10.83 19.90 -19.60
CA CYS A 274 11.43 19.35 -18.40
C CYS A 274 12.69 18.54 -18.72
N ALA A 275 12.64 17.68 -19.75
CA ALA A 275 13.78 16.87 -20.17
C ALA A 275 14.97 17.74 -20.60
N GLU A 276 14.73 18.83 -21.33
CA GLU A 276 15.78 19.78 -21.73
C GLU A 276 16.43 20.47 -20.53
N VAL A 277 15.62 20.92 -19.55
CA VAL A 277 16.12 21.54 -18.31
C VAL A 277 16.95 20.54 -17.50
N LEU A 278 16.44 19.32 -17.32
CA LEU A 278 17.13 18.27 -16.55
C LEU A 278 18.41 17.81 -17.25
N ALA A 279 18.44 17.72 -18.58
CA ALA A 279 19.63 17.33 -19.34
C ALA A 279 20.77 18.38 -19.27
N LYS A 280 20.40 19.66 -19.12
CA LYS A 280 21.34 20.76 -18.88
C LYS A 280 21.72 20.92 -17.41
N SER A 281 21.10 20.15 -16.52
CA SER A 281 21.46 20.07 -15.11
C SER A 281 22.40 18.88 -14.90
N ASP A 282 23.33 18.97 -13.94
CA ASP A 282 24.28 17.88 -13.63
C ASP A 282 23.60 16.56 -13.16
N ILE A 283 22.27 16.47 -13.18
CA ILE A 283 21.48 15.31 -12.79
C ILE A 283 21.86 14.06 -13.59
N ILE A 284 22.13 14.15 -14.90
CA ILE A 284 22.54 12.97 -15.69
C ILE A 284 23.81 12.36 -15.12
N GLN A 285 24.79 13.20 -14.77
CA GLN A 285 26.05 12.75 -14.17
C GLN A 285 25.81 12.13 -12.79
N ILE A 286 24.96 12.74 -11.97
CA ILE A 286 24.56 12.20 -10.66
C ILE A 286 23.89 10.82 -10.80
N LEU A 287 23.01 10.64 -11.79
CA LEU A 287 22.37 9.34 -12.06
C LEU A 287 23.37 8.26 -12.48
N ILE A 288 24.37 8.62 -13.31
CA ILE A 288 25.46 7.71 -13.69
C ILE A 288 26.28 7.31 -12.46
N GLU A 289 26.58 8.26 -11.56
CA GLU A 289 27.28 7.98 -10.31
C GLU A 289 26.46 7.10 -9.37
N LEU A 290 25.15 7.29 -9.29
CA LEU A 290 24.24 6.43 -8.53
C LEU A 290 24.24 4.99 -9.08
N LEU A 291 24.25 4.80 -10.40
CA LEU A 291 24.35 3.49 -11.03
C LEU A 291 25.65 2.77 -10.72
N HIS A 292 26.77 3.51 -10.64
CA HIS A 292 28.07 2.95 -10.24
C HIS A 292 28.22 2.75 -8.73
N GLY A 293 27.41 3.45 -7.92
CA GLY A 293 27.29 3.22 -6.49
C GLY A 293 26.73 1.83 -6.17
N LYS A 294 26.77 1.43 -4.89
CA LYS A 294 26.28 0.11 -4.41
C LYS A 294 24.74 -0.08 -4.50
N TYR A 295 24.07 0.47 -5.52
CA TYR A 295 22.64 0.25 -5.78
C TYR A 295 22.38 -0.90 -6.76
N VAL A 296 23.43 -1.50 -7.33
CA VAL A 296 23.36 -2.66 -8.27
C VAL A 296 22.67 -3.90 -7.66
N PHE A 297 22.46 -3.95 -6.34
CA PHE A 297 21.79 -5.08 -5.68
C PHE A 297 20.26 -4.94 -5.53
N ILE A 298 19.64 -3.83 -5.96
CA ILE A 298 18.22 -3.56 -5.64
C ILE A 298 17.26 -3.89 -6.79
N PHE A 299 17.75 -4.02 -8.02
CA PHE A 299 16.94 -4.41 -9.18
C PHE A 299 16.89 -5.93 -9.44
N VAL A 300 17.43 -6.74 -8.54
CA VAL A 300 17.46 -8.22 -8.67
C VAL A 300 16.94 -8.88 -7.40
N TYR A 301 15.68 -8.65 -7.01
CA TYR A 301 14.89 -9.58 -6.18
C TYR A 301 13.39 -9.39 -6.41
#